data_AF-A0A6C0G6T0-F1
#
_entry.id   AF-A0A6C0G6T0-F1
#
_cell.length_a   1.000
_cell.length_b   1.000
_cell.length_c   1.000
_cell.angle_alpha   90.00
_cell.angle_beta   90.00
_cell.angle_gamma   90.00
#
_symmetry.space_group_name_H-M   'P 1'
#
loop_
_entity.id
_entity.type
_entity.pdbx_description
1 polymer ?
#
loop_
_entity_poly.entity_id
_entity_poly.type
_entity_poly.pdbx_seq_one_letter_code
_entity_poly.pdbx_strand_id
1 'polypeptide(L)' 'MKLFELAIGTTRRYVASESEDAAYAIGTDPVKHPDISFLPFTITEVTVPGYAIKLTKQRETGDG' A
#
# COMPACT_ATOMS: atom_id res chain seq x y z
N MET A 1 5.91 10.59 -3.97
CA MET A 1 5.43 9.40 -3.21
C MET A 1 4.06 9.76 -2.66
N LYS A 2 3.06 8.95 -2.98
CA LYS A 2 1.63 9.15 -2.69
C LYS A 2 1.14 8.01 -1.80
N LEU A 3 0.01 8.22 -1.12
CA LEU A 3 -0.64 7.18 -0.34
C LEU A 3 -1.89 6.71 -1.08
N PHE A 4 -2.01 5.40 -1.23
CA PHE A 4 -3.15 4.75 -1.85
C PHE A 4 -3.86 3.87 -0.83
N GLU A 5 -5.17 3.92 -0.80
CA GLU A 5 -6.02 3.01 -0.05
C GLU A 5 -6.47 1.87 -0.96
N LEU A 6 -6.21 0.64 -0.55
CA LEU A 6 -6.75 -0.59 -1.14
C LEU A 6 -7.92 -1.04 -0.28
N ALA A 7 -9.11 -1.11 -0.86
CA ALA A 7 -10.33 -1.43 -0.12
C ALA A 7 -11.06 -2.67 -0.66
N ILE A 8 -11.43 -3.56 0.27
CA ILE A 8 -12.26 -4.75 0.01
C ILE A 8 -13.33 -4.81 1.08
N GLY A 9 -14.57 -4.45 0.72
CA GLY A 9 -15.65 -4.33 1.69
C GLY A 9 -15.26 -3.40 2.84
N THR A 10 -15.12 -3.97 4.04
CA THR A 10 -14.71 -3.24 5.26
C THR A 10 -13.20 -3.25 5.50
N THR A 11 -12.44 -4.07 4.80
CA THR A 11 -10.98 -4.15 4.94
C THR A 11 -10.33 -3.01 4.16
N ARG A 12 -9.42 -2.28 4.81
CA ARG A 12 -8.66 -1.15 4.22
C ARG A 12 -7.17 -1.39 4.45
N ARG A 13 -6.36 -1.21 3.40
CA ARG A 13 -4.89 -1.24 3.47
C ARG A 13 -4.34 0.05 2.87
N TYR A 14 -3.40 0.69 3.56
CA TYR A 14 -2.73 1.88 3.03
C TYR A 14 -1.35 1.51 2.50
N VAL A 15 -1.10 1.85 1.24
CA VAL A 15 0.14 1.54 0.53
C VAL A 15 0.76 2.83 0.02
N ALA A 16 2.04 3.02 0.34
CA ALA A 16 2.81 4.12 -0.18
C ALA A 16 3.44 3.73 -1.52
N SER A 17 3.14 4.49 -2.58
CA SER A 17 3.61 4.19 -3.93
C SER A 17 3.80 5.45 -4.77
N GLU A 18 4.42 5.32 -5.94
CA GLU A 18 4.60 6.44 -6.87
C GLU A 18 3.39 6.65 -7.79
N SER A 19 2.64 5.56 -8.05
CA SER A 19 1.48 5.52 -8.94
C SER A 19 0.47 4.47 -8.48
N GLU A 20 -0.73 4.55 -9.05
CA GLU A 20 -1.80 3.57 -8.82
C GLU A 20 -1.40 2.16 -9.27
N ASP A 21 -0.78 2.01 -10.45
CA ASP A 21 -0.30 0.70 -10.94
C ASP A 21 0.71 0.05 -9.99
N ALA A 22 1.62 0.86 -9.43
CA ALA A 22 2.59 0.35 -8.47
C ALA A 22 1.92 0.01 -7.12
N ALA A 23 0.87 0.73 -6.71
CA ALA A 23 0.05 0.36 -5.56
C ALA A 23 -0.76 -0.93 -5.81
N TYR A 24 -1.27 -1.13 -7.04
CA TYR A 24 -1.93 -2.36 -7.46
C TYR A 24 -0.98 -3.55 -7.36
N ALA A 25 0.22 -3.43 -7.94
CA ALA A 25 1.22 -4.49 -7.89
C ALA A 25 1.56 -4.91 -6.45
N ILE A 26 1.69 -3.94 -5.54
CA ILE A 26 1.88 -4.20 -4.11
C ILE A 26 0.64 -4.89 -3.51
N GLY A 27 -0.57 -4.42 -3.80
CA GLY A 27 -1.81 -5.01 -3.31
C GLY A 27 -2.04 -6.45 -3.76
N THR A 28 -1.57 -6.81 -4.95
CA THR A 28 -1.61 -8.18 -5.51
C THR A 28 -0.44 -9.06 -5.08
N ASP A 29 0.52 -8.53 -4.31
CA ASP A 29 1.67 -9.29 -3.83
C ASP A 29 1.26 -10.17 -2.64
N PRO A 30 1.24 -11.51 -2.79
CA PRO A 30 0.79 -12.42 -1.73
C PRO A 30 1.77 -12.47 -0.54
N VAL A 31 3.01 -12.01 -0.69
CA VAL A 31 3.98 -11.94 0.40
C VAL A 31 3.71 -10.71 1.27
N LYS A 32 3.38 -9.58 0.64
CA LYS A 32 3.11 -8.32 1.36
C LYS A 32 1.69 -8.23 1.90
N HIS A 33 0.74 -8.76 1.12
CA HIS A 33 -0.69 -8.61 1.34
C HIS A 33 -1.43 -9.93 1.11
N PRO A 34 -1.11 -11.00 1.88
CA PRO A 34 -1.68 -12.34 1.69
C PRO A 34 -3.21 -12.39 1.84
N ASP A 35 -3.79 -11.45 2.60
CA ASP A 35 -5.22 -11.36 2.87
C ASP A 35 -6.04 -10.74 1.72
N ILE A 36 -5.40 -10.01 0.80
CA ILE A 36 -6.09 -9.28 -0.25
C ILE A 36 -5.57 -9.57 -1.66
N SER A 37 -4.43 -10.27 -1.79
CA SER A 37 -3.71 -10.45 -3.07
C SER A 37 -4.52 -11.15 -4.17
N PHE A 38 -5.50 -11.97 -3.80
CA PHE A 38 -6.36 -12.71 -4.73
C PHE A 38 -7.79 -12.16 -4.82
N LEU A 39 -8.08 -11.07 -4.12
CA LEU A 39 -9.41 -10.48 -4.07
C LEU A 39 -9.47 -9.23 -4.94
N PRO A 40 -10.62 -8.95 -5.61
CA PRO A 40 -10.81 -7.68 -6.29
C PRO A 40 -10.90 -6.56 -5.24
N PHE A 41 -10.03 -5.54 -5.36
CA PHE A 41 -10.01 -4.37 -4.51
C PHE A 41 -10.11 -3.08 -5.32
N THR A 42 -10.66 -2.03 -4.71
CA THR A 42 -10.62 -0.68 -5.29
C THR A 42 -9.37 0.05 -4.80
N ILE A 43 -8.73 0.82 -5.67
CA ILE A 43 -7.60 1.68 -5.31
C ILE A 43 -8.07 3.13 -5.32
N THR A 44 -7.67 3.91 -4.32
CA THR A 44 -7.95 5.35 -4.29
C THR A 44 -6.75 6.09 -3.72
N GLU A 45 -6.30 7.13 -4.40
CA GLU A 45 -5.32 8.06 -3.85
C GLU A 45 -5.96 8.86 -2.72
N VAL A 46 -5.36 8.79 -1.52
CA VAL A 46 -5.92 9.42 -0.33
C VAL A 46 -4.93 10.41 0.28
N THR A 47 -5.45 11.53 0.74
CA THR A 47 -4.72 12.46 1.59
C THR A 47 -5.27 12.32 3.00
N VAL A 48 -4.42 11.96 3.98
CA VAL A 48 -4.83 11.82 5.38
C VAL A 48 -4.50 13.13 6.12
N PRO A 49 -5.50 13.99 6.41
CA PRO A 49 -5.26 15.25 7.10
C PRO A 49 -4.96 15.02 8.59
N GLY A 50 -4.06 15.83 9.16
CA GLY A 50 -3.78 15.85 10.61
C GLY A 50 -2.67 14.92 11.10
N TYR A 51 -2.27 13.94 10.30
CA TYR A 51 -1.09 13.10 10.57
C TYR A 51 -0.11 13.23 9.40
N ALA A 52 1.05 13.82 9.65
CA ALA A 52 2.14 13.76 8.67
C ALA A 52 2.60 12.29 8.59
N ILE A 53 2.08 11.54 7.63
CA ILE A 53 2.53 10.17 7.34
C ILE A 53 3.96 10.29 6.83
N LYS A 54 4.91 10.12 7.76
CA LYS A 54 6.33 10.15 7.45
C LYS A 54 6.69 8.80 6.84
N LEU A 55 6.84 8.79 5.53
CA LEU A 55 7.28 7.61 4.78
C LEU A 55 8.78 7.39 5.05
N THR A 56 9.09 6.59 6.07
CA THR A 56 10.45 6.15 6.34
C THR A 56 10.77 4.97 5.43
N LYS A 57 11.58 5.16 4.38
CA LYS A 57 12.19 4.04 3.66
C LYS A 57 13.11 3.30 4.63
N GLN A 58 12.66 2.17 5.15
CA GLN A 58 13.55 1.26 5.86
C GLN A 58 14.53 0.70 4.83
N ARG A 59 15.81 1.05 4.92
CA ARG A 59 16.85 0.30 4.21
C ARG A 59 16.89 -1.07 4.87
N GLU A 60 16.63 -2.13 4.10
CA GLU A 60 17.07 -3.45 4.49
C GLU A 60 18.61 -3.40 4.55
N THR A 61 19.16 -3.40 5.76
CA THR A 61 20.56 -3.74 5.97
C THR A 61 20.65 -5.27 5.85
N GLY A 62 20.75 -5.75 4.61
CA GLY A 62 21.27 -7.09 4.34
C GLY A 62 22.79 -7.05 4.49
N ASP A 63 23.28 -7.56 5.62
CA ASP A 63 24.67 -8.00 5.78
C ASP A 63 24.67 -9.51 5.52
N GLY A 64 25.30 -9.93 4.43
CA GLY A 64 25.40 -11.31 3.98
C GLY A 64 26.31 -11.45 2.77
#